data_AF-A0A396H5W5-F1
#
_entry.id   AF-A0A396H5W5-F1
#
_cell.length_a   1.000
_cell.length_b   1.000
_cell.length_c   1.000
_cell.angle_alpha   90.00
_cell.angle_beta   90.00
_cell.angle_gamma   90.00
#
_symmetry.space_group_name_H-M   'P 1'
#
loop_
_entity.id
_entity.type
_entity.pdbx_description
1 polymer ?
#
loop_
_entity_poly.entity_id
_entity_poly.type
_entity_poly.pdbx_seq_one_letter_code
_entity_poly.pdbx_strand_id
1 'polypeptide(L)'
;MAGGATQSAEQVVNVTLRVLVDKARKKVVYAEAEKDFVDVLLSFLTLPLGTIARLVSKESNIEAVKFNSISSLYQSVSDLKEEYLWNKACKEMLIKPGNSMEAYCHQLKLNIDETEPLQYLCEYPFCRLVRNSWSIFYKQKCKCGMLFNSGPVVIDDMTCVPDGFVKETASFIIRDDLYVMPNHLRTSVCLLKKHGINDLANTEKKTLLITKKEVVDLLKLSLLSKTPITDFILKNKNFLCNSNPKFQSKIRIGKDLPSDSDEAKKNMVVILMVRKSNTKVLFATAEEDFADFLFSFLAFPLGVLQMLEGLSSLSSIDGLYRSMTELSSERY
;
A
#
# COMPACT_ATOMS: atom_id res chain seq x y z
N MET A 1 -8.65 51.46 -13.07
CA MET A 1 -8.54 50.10 -13.63
C MET A 1 -8.25 49.16 -12.47
N ALA A 2 -9.28 48.48 -11.96
CA ALA A 2 -9.13 47.48 -10.90
C ALA A 2 -8.97 46.12 -11.58
N GLY A 3 -7.77 45.54 -11.50
CA GLY A 3 -7.49 44.19 -11.99
C GLY A 3 -8.03 43.17 -10.99
N GLY A 4 -9.11 42.49 -11.38
CA GLY A 4 -9.64 41.36 -10.63
C GLY A 4 -8.68 40.17 -10.73
N ALA A 5 -8.12 39.76 -9.60
CA ALA A 5 -7.43 38.49 -9.48
C ALA A 5 -8.46 37.35 -9.58
N THR A 6 -8.46 36.66 -10.71
CA THR A 6 -9.20 35.41 -10.88
C THR A 6 -8.47 34.34 -10.06
N GLN A 7 -9.01 34.00 -8.89
CA GLN A 7 -8.62 32.79 -8.17
C GLN A 7 -8.91 31.60 -9.08
N SER A 8 -7.87 30.89 -9.49
CA SER A 8 -7.99 29.61 -10.17
C SER A 8 -8.65 28.63 -9.20
N ALA A 9 -9.90 28.26 -9.47
CA ALA A 9 -10.60 27.24 -8.72
C ALA A 9 -9.90 25.91 -8.94
N GLU A 10 -9.31 25.35 -7.88
CA GLU A 10 -8.73 24.01 -7.84
C GLU A 10 -9.78 23.01 -8.35
N GLN A 11 -9.58 22.45 -9.54
CA GLN A 11 -10.48 21.43 -10.08
C GLN A 11 -10.36 20.17 -9.21
N VAL A 12 -11.40 19.88 -8.45
CA VAL A 12 -11.45 18.66 -7.63
C VAL A 12 -11.56 17.45 -8.55
N VAL A 13 -10.43 16.78 -8.79
CA VAL A 13 -10.39 15.54 -9.56
C VAL A 13 -11.05 14.43 -8.75
N ASN A 14 -11.96 13.69 -9.38
CA ASN A 14 -12.73 12.61 -8.75
C ASN A 14 -12.82 11.39 -9.69
N VAL A 15 -13.05 10.22 -9.09
CA VAL A 15 -13.39 8.98 -9.80
C VAL A 15 -14.77 8.47 -9.38
N THR A 16 -15.45 7.75 -10.28
CA THR A 16 -16.82 7.29 -10.03
C THR A 16 -16.83 5.86 -9.48
N LEU A 17 -17.60 5.64 -8.42
CA LEU A 17 -17.92 4.32 -7.89
C LEU A 17 -19.44 4.15 -7.79
N ARG A 18 -20.00 3.11 -8.41
CA ARG A 18 -21.40 2.75 -8.25
C ARG A 18 -21.51 1.61 -7.26
N VAL A 19 -22.40 1.69 -6.27
CA VAL A 19 -22.57 0.62 -5.28
C VAL A 19 -24.02 0.15 -5.24
N LEU A 20 -24.22 -1.16 -5.10
CA LEU A 20 -25.51 -1.74 -4.79
C LEU A 20 -25.55 -2.11 -3.30
N VAL A 21 -26.47 -1.49 -2.57
CA VAL A 21 -26.62 -1.64 -1.12
C VAL A 21 -27.90 -2.39 -0.80
N ASP A 22 -27.81 -3.40 0.05
CA ASP A 22 -28.95 -4.03 0.72
C ASP A 22 -29.36 -3.13 1.91
N LYS A 23 -30.50 -2.44 1.78
CA LYS A 23 -31.01 -1.53 2.82
C LYS A 23 -31.40 -2.26 4.09
N ALA A 24 -31.90 -3.50 3.98
CA ALA A 24 -32.38 -4.26 5.12
C ALA A 24 -31.20 -4.73 5.98
N ARG A 25 -30.12 -5.20 5.34
CA ARG A 25 -28.92 -5.68 6.04
C ARG A 25 -27.88 -4.60 6.30
N LYS A 26 -28.07 -3.39 5.76
CA LYS A 26 -27.09 -2.29 5.78
C LYS A 26 -25.72 -2.78 5.32
N LYS A 27 -25.68 -3.39 4.13
CA LYS A 27 -24.46 -3.98 3.59
C LYS A 27 -24.35 -3.73 2.10
N VAL A 28 -23.14 -3.50 1.61
CA VAL A 28 -22.85 -3.49 0.17
C VAL A 28 -22.89 -4.91 -0.37
N VAL A 29 -23.69 -5.11 -1.42
CA VAL A 29 -23.75 -6.39 -2.15
C VAL A 29 -22.54 -6.51 -3.06
N TYR A 30 -22.32 -5.47 -3.87
CA TYR A 30 -21.15 -5.27 -4.71
C TYR A 30 -21.07 -3.81 -5.18
N ALA A 31 -19.91 -3.41 -5.70
CA ALA A 31 -19.69 -2.16 -6.39
C ALA A 31 -19.39 -2.42 -7.88
N GLU A 32 -19.68 -1.43 -8.73
CA GLU A 32 -19.33 -1.39 -10.15
C GLU A 32 -18.40 -0.19 -10.37
N ALA A 33 -17.27 -0.43 -11.02
CA ALA A 33 -16.25 0.57 -11.29
C ALA A 33 -15.66 0.40 -12.68
N GLU A 34 -15.15 1.50 -13.23
CA GLU A 34 -14.39 1.55 -14.48
C GLU A 34 -12.88 1.65 -14.17
N LYS A 35 -12.05 1.70 -15.22
CA LYS A 35 -10.59 1.68 -15.11
C LYS A 35 -10.04 2.64 -14.05
N ASP A 36 -10.46 3.91 -14.07
CA ASP A 36 -9.92 4.95 -13.19
C ASP A 36 -9.93 4.56 -11.70
N PHE A 37 -11.04 3.99 -11.20
CA PHE A 37 -11.13 3.58 -9.80
C PHE A 37 -10.40 2.26 -9.54
N VAL A 38 -10.45 1.32 -10.50
CA VAL A 38 -9.80 0.02 -10.36
C VAL A 38 -8.28 0.15 -10.37
N ASP A 39 -7.72 0.99 -11.22
CA ASP A 39 -6.29 1.29 -11.24
C ASP A 39 -5.83 1.90 -9.91
N VAL A 40 -6.62 2.82 -9.35
CA VAL A 40 -6.36 3.39 -8.02
C VAL A 40 -6.40 2.31 -6.95
N LEU A 41 -7.38 1.41 -6.98
CA LEU A 41 -7.47 0.30 -6.01
C LEU A 41 -6.27 -0.65 -6.13
N LEU A 42 -5.90 -1.03 -7.35
CA LEU A 42 -4.75 -1.92 -7.62
C LEU A 42 -3.42 -1.27 -7.25
N SER A 43 -3.31 0.05 -7.34
CA SER A 43 -2.12 0.80 -6.91
C SER A 43 -1.82 0.61 -5.41
N PHE A 44 -2.80 0.24 -4.58
CA PHE A 44 -2.53 -0.04 -3.16
C PHE A 44 -1.49 -1.13 -2.98
N LEU A 45 -1.46 -2.12 -3.88
CA LEU A 45 -0.50 -3.22 -3.84
C LEU A 45 0.94 -2.77 -4.16
N THR A 46 1.12 -1.62 -4.80
CA THR A 46 2.45 -1.10 -5.17
C THR A 46 3.02 -0.16 -4.11
N LEU A 47 2.18 0.35 -3.19
CA LEU A 47 2.63 1.29 -2.16
C LEU A 47 3.52 0.61 -1.12
N PRO A 48 4.71 1.15 -0.84
CA PRO A 48 5.52 0.70 0.27
C PRO A 48 4.81 0.84 1.62
N LEU A 49 5.06 -0.08 2.55
CA LEU A 49 4.44 -0.06 3.89
C LEU A 49 4.75 1.24 4.65
N GLY A 50 5.92 1.84 4.47
CA GLY A 50 6.28 3.14 5.03
C GLY A 50 5.47 4.28 4.42
N THR A 51 5.20 4.24 3.11
CA THR A 51 4.30 5.19 2.45
C THR A 51 2.89 5.06 2.99
N ILE A 52 2.38 3.82 3.13
CA ILE A 52 1.06 3.58 3.73
C ILE A 52 1.03 4.15 5.16
N ALA A 53 2.01 3.83 6.01
CA ALA A 53 2.10 4.34 7.38
C ALA A 53 2.08 5.87 7.43
N ARG A 54 2.81 6.53 6.52
CA ARG A 54 2.81 7.99 6.36
C ARG A 54 1.43 8.52 5.97
N LEU A 55 0.84 8.01 4.89
CA LEU A 55 -0.46 8.46 4.38
C LEU A 55 -1.55 8.27 5.44
N VAL A 56 -1.62 7.09 6.08
CA VAL A 56 -2.65 6.82 7.08
C VAL A 56 -2.49 7.61 8.37
N SER A 57 -1.30 8.18 8.63
CA SER A 57 -1.07 9.04 9.81
C SER A 57 -1.44 10.51 9.58
N LYS A 58 -1.50 10.97 8.33
CA LYS A 58 -1.63 12.41 7.99
C LYS A 58 -2.87 12.73 7.16
N GLU A 59 -3.33 11.81 6.32
CA GLU A 59 -4.27 12.09 5.25
C GLU A 59 -5.53 11.21 5.40
N SER A 60 -6.60 11.76 5.96
CA SER A 60 -7.91 11.07 6.02
C SER A 60 -8.99 11.94 6.64
N ASN A 61 -10.24 11.56 6.41
CA ASN A 61 -11.36 12.03 7.21
C ASN A 61 -11.65 11.13 8.42
N ILE A 62 -11.12 9.90 8.42
CA ILE A 62 -11.15 8.99 9.56
C ILE A 62 -10.08 9.40 10.58
N GLU A 63 -10.35 9.26 11.88
CA GLU A 63 -9.35 9.50 12.94
C GLU A 63 -8.06 8.70 12.68
N ALA A 64 -6.91 9.21 13.11
CA ALA A 64 -5.62 8.55 12.87
C ALA A 64 -5.63 7.13 13.46
N VAL A 65 -5.71 6.12 12.58
CA VAL A 65 -5.62 4.72 12.98
C VAL A 65 -4.17 4.28 12.85
N LYS A 66 -3.65 3.66 13.91
CA LYS A 66 -2.35 3.00 13.86
C LYS A 66 -2.47 1.73 13.04
N PHE A 67 -1.71 1.66 11.95
CA PHE A 67 -1.47 0.44 11.19
C PHE A 67 -0.51 -0.48 11.96
N ASN A 68 -1.04 -1.13 13.01
CA ASN A 68 -0.36 -2.11 13.86
C ASN A 68 1.11 -1.74 14.19
N SER A 69 2.03 -2.70 14.09
CA SER A 69 3.45 -2.54 14.42
C SER A 69 4.22 -1.74 13.36
N ILE A 70 3.72 -1.66 12.12
CA ILE A 70 4.36 -0.89 11.05
C ILE A 70 4.28 0.61 11.33
N SER A 71 3.15 1.11 11.86
CA SER A 71 3.08 2.51 12.31
C SER A 71 4.10 2.82 13.41
N SER A 72 4.31 1.89 14.35
CA SER A 72 5.33 2.04 15.39
C SER A 72 6.75 2.01 14.81
N LEU A 73 7.01 1.13 13.85
CA LEU A 73 8.29 1.06 13.15
C LEU A 73 8.58 2.36 12.37
N TYR A 74 7.61 2.84 11.57
CA TYR A 74 7.72 4.10 10.85
C TYR A 74 7.98 5.28 11.81
N GLN A 75 7.23 5.36 12.92
CA GLN A 75 7.42 6.39 13.93
C GLN A 75 8.83 6.31 14.56
N SER A 76 9.33 5.11 14.84
CA SER A 76 10.68 4.93 15.37
C SER A 76 11.75 5.50 14.45
N VAL A 77 11.66 5.27 13.13
CA VAL A 77 12.59 5.84 12.15
C VAL A 77 12.46 7.37 12.07
N SER A 78 11.23 7.89 12.11
CA SER A 78 10.99 9.35 12.16
C SER A 78 11.68 10.00 13.35
N ASP A 79 11.56 9.40 14.54
CA ASP A 79 12.06 9.94 15.80
C ASP A 79 13.56 9.67 16.03
N LEU A 80 14.13 8.66 15.37
CA LEU A 80 15.53 8.27 15.51
C LEU A 80 16.47 9.39 15.04
N LYS A 81 17.47 9.74 15.85
CA LYS A 81 18.46 10.76 15.47
C LYS A 81 19.36 10.25 14.34
N GLU A 82 19.84 11.16 13.50
CA GLU A 82 20.71 10.84 12.36
C GLU A 82 22.03 10.17 12.79
N GLU A 83 22.50 10.37 14.03
CA GLU A 83 23.71 9.74 14.57
C GLU A 83 23.62 8.20 14.70
N TYR A 84 22.40 7.65 14.72
CA TYR A 84 22.17 6.19 14.75
C TYR A 84 21.94 5.61 13.35
N LEU A 85 22.02 6.43 12.31
CA LEU A 85 21.82 6.02 10.92
C LEU A 85 23.09 6.28 10.13
N TRP A 86 23.30 5.47 9.10
CA TRP A 86 24.49 5.59 8.25
C TRP A 86 24.65 7.00 7.65
N ASN A 87 23.54 7.61 7.21
CA ASN A 87 23.47 9.02 6.83
C ASN A 87 22.02 9.52 6.74
N LYS A 88 21.87 10.84 6.54
CA LYS A 88 20.58 11.49 6.34
C LYS A 88 19.75 10.93 5.16
N ALA A 89 20.39 10.53 4.07
CA ALA A 89 19.68 9.97 2.91
C ALA A 89 19.02 8.63 3.24
N CYS A 90 19.69 7.76 4.02
CA CYS A 90 19.10 6.51 4.50
C CYS A 90 17.85 6.77 5.36
N LYS A 91 17.86 7.82 6.20
CA LYS A 91 16.67 8.23 6.96
C LYS A 91 15.53 8.65 6.04
N GLU A 92 15.83 9.49 5.06
CA GLU A 92 14.83 9.97 4.08
C GLU A 92 14.24 8.80 3.28
N MET A 93 15.04 7.81 2.90
CA MET A 93 14.61 6.59 2.20
C MET A 93 13.61 5.75 3.01
N LEU A 94 13.76 5.69 4.33
CA LEU A 94 12.86 4.92 5.19
C LEU A 94 11.56 5.68 5.50
N ILE A 95 11.61 7.02 5.54
CA ILE A 95 10.44 7.88 5.80
C ILE A 95 9.63 8.10 4.51
N LYS A 96 10.28 8.15 3.35
CA LYS A 96 9.66 8.31 2.03
C LYS A 96 10.22 7.23 1.08
N PRO A 97 9.90 5.95 1.31
CA PRO A 97 10.32 4.87 0.44
C PRO A 97 9.75 5.08 -0.96
N GLY A 98 10.59 4.89 -1.98
CA GLY A 98 10.18 4.98 -3.37
C GLY A 98 9.26 3.84 -3.78
N ASN A 99 8.31 4.13 -4.66
CA ASN A 99 7.43 3.13 -5.26
C ASN A 99 8.05 2.65 -6.58
N SER A 100 8.28 1.34 -6.74
CA SER A 100 8.86 0.79 -7.97
C SER A 100 7.94 0.95 -9.20
N MET A 101 6.64 1.16 -8.98
CA MET A 101 5.63 1.41 -10.01
C MET A 101 5.23 2.89 -10.07
N GLU A 102 6.06 3.79 -9.55
CA GLU A 102 5.78 5.23 -9.47
C GLU A 102 5.36 5.84 -10.82
N ALA A 103 6.04 5.49 -11.91
CA ALA A 103 5.71 5.99 -13.25
C ALA A 103 4.26 5.63 -13.67
N TYR A 104 3.77 4.46 -13.29
CA TYR A 104 2.37 4.06 -13.52
C TYR A 104 1.44 4.82 -12.57
N CYS A 105 1.83 4.95 -11.29
CA CYS A 105 1.04 5.62 -10.27
C CYS A 105 0.83 7.13 -10.54
N HIS A 106 1.80 7.81 -11.16
CA HIS A 106 1.67 9.22 -11.53
C HIS A 106 0.59 9.48 -12.58
N GLN A 107 0.27 8.47 -13.40
CA GLN A 107 -0.76 8.58 -14.42
C GLN A 107 -2.17 8.22 -13.89
N LEU A 108 -2.27 7.79 -12.64
CA LEU A 108 -3.56 7.55 -12.01
C LEU A 108 -4.33 8.85 -11.93
N LYS A 109 -5.61 8.78 -12.28
CA LYS A 109 -6.53 9.91 -12.12
C LYS A 109 -6.57 10.41 -10.67
N LEU A 110 -6.36 9.52 -9.70
CA LEU A 110 -6.14 9.87 -8.29
C LEU A 110 -4.87 9.20 -7.76
N ASN A 111 -3.73 9.87 -7.90
CA ASN A 111 -2.53 9.47 -7.18
C ASN A 111 -2.60 9.92 -5.72
N ILE A 112 -2.60 8.98 -4.77
CA ILE A 112 -2.61 9.28 -3.34
C ILE A 112 -1.22 9.57 -2.76
N ASP A 113 -0.14 9.23 -3.46
CA ASP A 113 1.23 9.54 -3.03
C ASP A 113 1.77 10.75 -3.82
N GLU A 114 1.91 11.90 -3.16
CA GLU A 114 2.45 13.14 -3.75
C GLU A 114 3.98 13.21 -3.68
N THR A 115 4.63 12.09 -3.41
CA THR A 115 6.10 12.08 -3.45
C THR A 115 6.51 12.34 -4.88
N GLU A 116 7.20 13.46 -5.10
CA GLU A 116 7.74 13.77 -6.41
C GLU A 116 8.73 12.67 -6.82
N PRO A 117 8.78 12.29 -8.11
CA PRO A 117 9.73 11.32 -8.63
C PRO A 117 11.11 11.96 -8.62
N LEU A 118 11.79 11.86 -7.49
CA LEU A 118 13.14 12.40 -7.34
C LEU A 118 14.12 11.40 -7.93
N GLN A 119 14.40 11.53 -9.22
CA GLN A 119 15.52 10.82 -9.83
C GLN A 119 16.77 11.69 -9.80
N TYR A 120 17.84 11.14 -9.23
CA TYR A 120 19.15 11.75 -9.14
C TYR A 120 20.04 11.12 -10.19
N LEU A 121 20.69 11.95 -10.99
CA LEU A 121 21.72 11.53 -11.94
C LEU A 121 23.04 11.30 -11.23
N CYS A 122 23.82 10.38 -11.78
CA CYS A 122 25.22 10.27 -11.41
C CYS A 122 25.95 11.58 -11.73
N GLU A 123 26.81 12.02 -10.81
CA GLU A 123 27.65 13.20 -11.00
C GLU A 123 28.55 13.08 -12.24
N TYR A 124 29.02 11.87 -12.54
CA TYR A 124 29.94 11.64 -13.63
C TYR A 124 29.25 11.84 -15.00
N PRO A 125 29.69 12.80 -15.84
CA PRO A 125 29.01 13.12 -17.11
C PRO A 125 28.92 11.94 -18.06
N PHE A 126 29.94 11.06 -18.10
CA PHE A 126 29.94 9.88 -18.95
C PHE A 126 28.84 8.89 -18.56
N CYS A 127 28.55 8.76 -17.26
CA CYS A 127 27.43 7.94 -16.79
C CYS A 127 26.11 8.47 -17.33
N ARG A 128 25.90 9.79 -17.40
CA ARG A 128 24.65 10.39 -17.92
C ARG A 128 24.40 10.09 -19.39
N LEU A 129 25.46 9.89 -20.19
CA LEU A 129 25.38 9.56 -21.61
C LEU A 129 24.96 8.10 -21.85
N VAL A 130 25.21 7.21 -20.89
CA VAL A 130 24.79 5.80 -20.94
C VAL A 130 23.43 5.70 -20.24
N ARG A 131 22.33 5.50 -20.99
CA ARG A 131 20.99 5.23 -20.45
C ARG A 131 21.11 4.14 -19.37
N ASN A 132 20.96 4.50 -18.09
CA ASN A 132 20.98 3.70 -16.83
C ASN A 132 21.68 4.37 -15.63
N SER A 133 22.04 5.66 -15.70
CA SER A 133 22.73 6.36 -14.60
C SER A 133 21.85 7.30 -13.79
N TRP A 134 20.71 6.79 -13.33
CA TRP A 134 19.73 7.52 -12.54
C TRP A 134 19.38 6.65 -11.33
N SER A 135 19.15 7.26 -10.18
CA SER A 135 18.71 6.57 -8.97
C SER A 135 17.59 7.37 -8.33
N ILE A 136 16.58 6.69 -7.80
CA ILE A 136 15.56 7.30 -6.94
C ILE A 136 16.12 7.67 -5.55
N PHE A 137 17.41 7.41 -5.30
CA PHE A 137 18.07 7.58 -4.02
C PHE A 137 19.19 8.63 -4.08
N TYR A 138 19.01 9.70 -3.31
CA TYR A 138 20.01 10.76 -3.14
C TYR A 138 21.29 10.21 -2.51
N LYS A 139 22.45 10.59 -3.04
CA LYS A 139 23.80 10.20 -2.56
C LYS A 139 24.08 8.69 -2.54
N GLN A 140 23.33 7.87 -3.28
CA GLN A 140 23.73 6.49 -3.52
C GLN A 140 25.01 6.45 -4.39
N LYS A 141 25.88 5.46 -4.17
CA LYS A 141 27.05 5.24 -5.04
C LYS A 141 26.63 4.60 -6.36
N CYS A 142 27.02 5.22 -7.47
CA CYS A 142 26.92 4.67 -8.81
C CYS A 142 28.01 3.61 -9.05
N LYS A 143 27.84 2.76 -10.06
CA LYS A 143 28.84 1.76 -10.49
C LYS A 143 30.19 2.37 -10.84
N CYS A 144 30.24 3.65 -11.22
CA CYS A 144 31.49 4.37 -11.48
C CYS A 144 32.21 4.87 -10.21
N GLY A 145 31.64 4.65 -9.02
CA GLY A 145 32.16 5.13 -7.74
C GLY A 145 31.69 6.53 -7.32
N MET A 146 31.16 7.33 -8.24
CA MET A 146 30.61 8.67 -7.96
C MET A 146 29.18 8.60 -7.40
N LEU A 147 28.70 9.70 -6.82
CA LEU A 147 27.39 9.75 -6.17
C LEU A 147 26.26 10.16 -7.14
N PHE A 148 25.06 9.69 -6.83
CA PHE A 148 23.81 10.20 -7.40
C PHE A 148 23.39 11.48 -6.66
N ASN A 149 23.98 12.62 -7.02
CA ASN A 149 23.71 13.93 -6.40
C ASN A 149 23.17 14.98 -7.39
N SER A 150 23.09 14.63 -8.67
CA SER A 150 22.81 15.56 -9.74
C SER A 150 21.33 15.47 -10.13
N GLY A 151 20.49 16.24 -9.46
CA GLY A 151 19.03 16.19 -9.58
C GLY A 151 18.38 16.91 -8.41
N PRO A 152 17.04 16.87 -8.27
CA PRO A 152 16.14 15.95 -8.96
C PRO A 152 15.91 16.31 -10.43
N VAL A 153 15.81 15.30 -11.28
CA VAL A 153 15.42 15.42 -12.67
C VAL A 153 14.16 14.60 -12.87
N VAL A 154 13.11 15.21 -13.42
CA VAL A 154 11.96 14.46 -13.92
C VAL A 154 12.38 13.90 -15.27
N ILE A 155 12.62 12.59 -15.40
CA ILE A 155 12.58 12.00 -16.75
C ILE A 155 11.12 11.95 -17.14
N ASP A 156 10.76 12.72 -18.15
CA ASP A 156 9.57 12.42 -18.93
C ASP A 156 9.93 11.22 -19.81
N ASP A 157 9.75 10.00 -19.28
CA ASP A 157 9.91 8.78 -20.09
C ASP A 157 8.70 8.67 -21.03
N MET A 158 8.73 9.49 -22.09
CA MET A 158 7.73 9.61 -23.16
C MET A 158 7.53 8.31 -24.00
N THR A 159 8.02 7.15 -23.56
CA THR A 159 8.06 5.94 -24.40
C THR A 159 7.27 4.74 -23.92
N CYS A 160 6.69 4.77 -22.72
CA CYS A 160 5.59 3.87 -22.40
C CYS A 160 4.34 4.72 -22.28
N VAL A 161 3.30 4.38 -23.04
CA VAL A 161 1.93 4.74 -22.69
C VAL A 161 1.46 3.53 -21.87
N PRO A 162 1.64 3.50 -20.54
CA PRO A 162 1.06 2.45 -19.76
C PRO A 162 -0.45 2.68 -19.73
N ASP A 163 -1.19 1.72 -20.30
CA ASP A 163 -2.66 1.67 -20.31
C ASP A 163 -3.21 1.32 -18.90
N GLY A 164 -2.69 1.98 -17.86
CA GLY A 164 -2.97 1.66 -16.45
C GLY A 164 -2.61 0.22 -16.06
N PHE A 165 -3.28 -0.29 -15.03
CA PHE A 165 -3.24 -1.70 -14.67
C PHE A 165 -4.29 -2.52 -15.44
N VAL A 166 -5.39 -1.88 -15.87
CA VAL A 166 -6.49 -2.51 -16.60
C VAL A 166 -6.89 -1.74 -17.85
N LYS A 167 -7.46 -2.43 -18.85
CA LYS A 167 -7.87 -1.84 -20.14
C LYS A 167 -8.91 -0.73 -19.98
N GLU A 168 -8.77 0.35 -20.76
CA GLU A 168 -9.65 1.53 -20.77
C GLU A 168 -11.15 1.22 -20.87
N THR A 169 -11.53 0.26 -21.73
CA THR A 169 -12.94 -0.07 -21.98
C THR A 169 -13.53 -1.07 -21.00
N ALA A 170 -12.75 -1.58 -20.05
CA ALA A 170 -13.20 -2.60 -19.12
C ALA A 170 -14.00 -1.99 -17.96
N SER A 171 -15.04 -2.72 -17.54
CA SER A 171 -15.75 -2.42 -16.30
C SER A 171 -15.72 -3.64 -15.39
N PHE A 172 -15.77 -3.38 -14.10
CA PHE A 172 -15.49 -4.36 -13.06
C PHE A 172 -16.58 -4.35 -12.00
N ILE A 173 -16.82 -5.53 -11.44
CA ILE A 173 -17.55 -5.71 -10.20
C ILE A 173 -16.51 -5.88 -9.08
N ILE A 174 -16.70 -5.15 -7.98
CA ILE A 174 -15.85 -5.19 -6.80
C ILE A 174 -16.69 -5.66 -5.63
N ARG A 175 -16.25 -6.72 -4.96
CA ARG A 175 -16.92 -7.27 -3.79
C ARG A 175 -16.53 -6.49 -2.54
N ASP A 176 -17.30 -6.64 -1.48
CA ASP A 176 -17.11 -5.89 -0.22
C ASP A 176 -15.71 -6.07 0.40
N ASP A 177 -15.06 -7.21 0.15
CA ASP A 177 -13.68 -7.52 0.54
C ASP A 177 -12.64 -7.14 -0.53
N LEU A 178 -12.97 -6.18 -1.39
CA LEU A 178 -12.12 -5.63 -2.47
C LEU A 178 -11.73 -6.60 -3.58
N TYR A 179 -12.36 -7.78 -3.62
CA TYR A 179 -12.17 -8.71 -4.73
C TYR A 179 -12.73 -8.13 -6.03
N VAL A 180 -11.89 -7.95 -7.04
CA VAL A 180 -12.20 -7.37 -8.35
C VAL A 180 -12.42 -8.47 -9.38
N MET A 181 -13.47 -8.35 -10.18
CA MET A 181 -13.84 -9.31 -11.23
C MET A 181 -14.44 -8.58 -12.44
N PRO A 182 -14.36 -9.16 -13.65
CA PRO A 182 -15.00 -8.56 -14.83
C PRO A 182 -16.50 -8.38 -14.63
N ASN A 183 -17.03 -7.24 -15.11
CA ASN A 183 -18.46 -6.95 -15.02
C ASN A 183 -19.24 -7.68 -16.11
N HIS A 184 -19.78 -8.84 -15.74
CA HIS A 184 -20.72 -9.59 -16.57
C HIS A 184 -22.06 -9.74 -15.82
N LEU A 185 -23.17 -9.72 -16.57
CA LEU A 185 -24.52 -9.88 -15.99
C LEU A 185 -24.68 -11.15 -15.16
N ARG A 186 -24.03 -12.24 -15.59
CA ARG A 186 -24.03 -13.51 -14.84
C ARG A 186 -23.43 -13.34 -13.44
N THR A 187 -22.37 -12.57 -13.34
CA THR A 187 -21.64 -12.30 -12.10
C THR A 187 -22.49 -11.53 -11.09
N SER A 188 -23.15 -10.45 -11.53
CA SER A 188 -24.04 -9.66 -10.66
C SER A 188 -25.23 -10.48 -10.16
N VAL A 189 -25.87 -11.27 -11.04
CA VAL A 189 -26.97 -12.18 -10.65
C VAL A 189 -26.51 -13.26 -9.66
N CYS A 190 -25.33 -13.85 -9.87
CA CYS A 190 -24.75 -14.80 -8.93
C CYS A 190 -24.48 -14.17 -7.56
N LEU A 191 -24.00 -12.93 -7.51
CA LEU A 191 -23.75 -12.22 -6.26
C LEU A 191 -25.05 -11.89 -5.52
N LEU A 192 -26.11 -11.48 -6.21
CA LEU A 192 -27.44 -11.26 -5.62
C LEU A 192 -27.97 -12.53 -4.96
N LYS A 193 -27.94 -13.66 -5.69
CA LYS A 193 -28.36 -14.97 -5.17
C LYS A 193 -27.52 -15.40 -3.97
N LYS A 194 -26.20 -15.23 -4.02
CA LYS A 194 -25.27 -15.56 -2.92
C LYS A 194 -25.61 -14.77 -1.64
N HIS A 195 -26.09 -13.54 -1.79
CA HIS A 195 -26.52 -12.71 -0.66
C HIS A 195 -27.97 -12.98 -0.22
N GLY A 196 -28.70 -13.86 -0.92
CA GLY A 196 -30.10 -14.18 -0.64
C GLY A 196 -31.09 -13.10 -1.11
N ILE A 197 -30.69 -12.27 -2.07
CA ILE A 197 -31.52 -11.21 -2.63
C ILE A 197 -32.26 -11.76 -3.85
N ASN A 198 -33.55 -12.02 -3.68
CA ASN A 198 -34.44 -12.51 -4.73
C ASN A 198 -35.29 -11.39 -5.34
N ASP A 199 -35.43 -10.26 -4.65
CA ASP A 199 -36.14 -9.06 -5.08
C ASP A 199 -35.28 -7.81 -4.81
N LEU A 200 -35.24 -6.90 -5.77
CA LEU A 200 -34.47 -5.66 -5.75
C LEU A 200 -35.18 -4.53 -4.99
N ALA A 201 -36.44 -4.67 -4.57
CA ALA A 201 -37.18 -3.64 -3.83
C ALA A 201 -36.44 -3.10 -2.57
N ASN A 202 -35.73 -3.99 -1.88
CA ASN A 202 -34.92 -3.65 -0.70
C ASN A 202 -33.48 -3.26 -1.01
N THR A 203 -33.10 -3.16 -2.28
CA THR A 203 -31.79 -2.68 -2.70
C THR A 203 -31.81 -1.22 -3.12
N GLU A 204 -30.64 -0.59 -3.10
CA GLU A 204 -30.45 0.79 -3.52
C GLU A 204 -29.15 0.89 -4.31
N LYS A 205 -29.21 1.50 -5.51
CA LYS A 205 -28.01 1.82 -6.29
C LYS A 205 -27.59 3.25 -5.99
N LYS A 206 -26.36 3.44 -5.52
CA LYS A 206 -25.77 4.77 -5.25
C LYS A 206 -24.59 5.00 -6.17
N THR A 207 -24.43 6.23 -6.65
CA THR A 207 -23.26 6.67 -7.40
C THR A 207 -22.48 7.65 -6.52
N LEU A 208 -21.18 7.44 -6.39
CA LEU A 208 -20.29 8.22 -5.55
C LEU A 208 -19.15 8.78 -6.38
N LEU A 209 -18.82 10.03 -6.11
CA LEU A 209 -17.60 10.68 -6.61
C LEU A 209 -16.58 10.61 -5.50
N ILE A 210 -15.52 9.85 -5.73
CA ILE A 210 -14.48 9.57 -4.75
C ILE A 210 -13.34 10.55 -4.97
N THR A 211 -12.98 11.27 -3.91
CA THR A 211 -11.84 12.18 -3.84
C THR A 211 -10.57 11.46 -3.40
N LYS A 212 -9.41 12.09 -3.58
CA LYS A 212 -8.12 11.58 -3.08
C LYS A 212 -8.15 11.21 -1.58
N LYS A 213 -8.74 12.08 -0.73
CA LYS A 213 -8.86 11.82 0.72
C LYS A 213 -9.69 10.57 1.02
N GLU A 214 -10.76 10.37 0.27
CA GLU A 214 -11.63 9.20 0.41
C GLU A 214 -10.96 7.90 -0.08
N VAL A 215 -10.05 7.98 -1.06
CA VAL A 215 -9.19 6.83 -1.43
C VAL A 215 -8.31 6.44 -0.25
N VAL A 216 -7.71 7.40 0.47
CA VAL A 216 -6.91 7.08 1.66
C VAL A 216 -7.77 6.51 2.79
N ASP A 217 -9.00 7.01 2.97
CA ASP A 217 -9.98 6.41 3.89
C ASP A 217 -10.26 4.94 3.52
N LEU A 218 -10.47 4.64 2.23
CA LEU A 218 -10.68 3.27 1.75
C LEU A 218 -9.42 2.38 1.96
N LEU A 219 -8.22 2.92 1.73
CA LEU A 219 -6.95 2.24 2.03
C LEU A 219 -6.83 1.92 3.53
N LYS A 220 -7.25 2.82 4.43
CA LYS A 220 -7.27 2.51 5.87
C LYS A 220 -8.21 1.36 6.17
N LEU A 221 -9.41 1.40 5.61
CA LEU A 221 -10.43 0.39 5.85
C LEU A 221 -10.02 -0.97 5.31
N SER A 222 -9.32 -1.03 4.18
CA SER A 222 -8.83 -2.29 3.61
C SER A 222 -7.84 -3.02 4.52
N LEU A 223 -7.12 -2.27 5.37
CA LEU A 223 -6.15 -2.79 6.33
C LEU A 223 -6.77 -3.18 7.68
N LEU A 224 -8.02 -2.80 7.94
CA LEU A 224 -8.65 -2.93 9.26
C LEU A 224 -9.93 -3.77 9.24
N SER A 225 -10.65 -3.74 8.12
CA SER A 225 -11.97 -4.34 7.98
C SER A 225 -11.98 -5.49 6.99
N LYS A 226 -12.88 -6.45 7.26
CA LYS A 226 -13.24 -7.52 6.32
C LYS A 226 -14.31 -7.10 5.30
N THR A 227 -14.94 -5.94 5.53
CA THR A 227 -16.00 -5.34 4.71
C THR A 227 -15.72 -3.86 4.46
N PRO A 228 -14.53 -3.52 3.90
CA PRO A 228 -14.08 -2.15 3.77
C PRO A 228 -15.02 -1.27 2.94
N ILE A 229 -15.67 -1.79 1.90
CA ILE A 229 -16.60 -0.97 1.09
C ILE A 229 -17.83 -0.63 1.92
N THR A 230 -18.45 -1.59 2.60
CA THR A 230 -19.59 -1.33 3.48
C THR A 230 -19.25 -0.28 4.54
N ASP A 231 -18.09 -0.40 5.20
CA ASP A 231 -17.68 0.54 6.25
C ASP A 231 -17.39 1.94 5.70
N PHE A 232 -16.80 2.02 4.50
CA PHE A 232 -16.55 3.26 3.78
C PHE A 232 -17.85 4.00 3.47
N ILE A 233 -18.82 3.28 2.89
CA ILE A 233 -20.11 3.83 2.43
C ILE A 233 -20.99 4.25 3.60
N LEU A 234 -21.01 3.45 4.66
CA LEU A 234 -21.84 3.71 5.83
C LEU A 234 -21.18 4.63 6.86
N LYS A 235 -19.91 5.03 6.63
CA LYS A 235 -19.10 5.86 7.53
C LYS A 235 -19.15 5.33 8.97
N ASN A 236 -19.07 4.01 9.12
CA ASN A 236 -19.23 3.36 10.41
C ASN A 236 -18.02 3.68 11.29
N LYS A 237 -18.22 4.51 12.33
CA LYS A 237 -17.12 5.00 13.19
C LYS A 237 -16.57 3.96 14.17
N ASN A 238 -17.21 2.79 14.27
CA ASN A 238 -16.83 1.75 15.22
C ASN A 238 -15.84 0.77 14.59
N PHE A 239 -14.58 1.19 14.41
CA PHE A 239 -13.49 0.33 13.96
C PHE A 239 -13.02 -0.61 15.08
N LEU A 240 -13.86 -1.58 15.46
CA LEU A 240 -13.45 -2.64 16.36
C LEU A 240 -12.67 -3.69 15.57
N CYS A 241 -11.34 -3.52 15.52
CA CYS A 241 -10.42 -4.58 15.11
C CYS A 241 -10.50 -5.75 16.11
N ASN A 242 -11.44 -6.67 15.89
CA ASN A 242 -11.43 -7.99 16.54
C ASN A 242 -11.05 -9.04 15.52
N SER A 243 -9.77 -9.05 15.17
CA SER A 243 -9.14 -10.22 14.56
C SER A 243 -7.78 -10.40 15.22
N ASN A 244 -7.77 -11.24 16.26
CA ASN A 244 -6.61 -12.05 16.57
C ASN A 244 -6.68 -13.29 15.66
N PRO A 245 -6.13 -13.27 14.42
CA PRO A 245 -5.78 -14.54 13.83
C PRO A 245 -4.78 -15.17 14.81
N LYS A 246 -5.10 -16.37 15.31
CA LYS A 246 -4.15 -17.16 16.09
C LYS A 246 -3.03 -17.56 15.15
N PHE A 247 -2.05 -16.68 14.96
CA PHE A 247 -0.86 -16.96 14.19
C PHE A 247 0.07 -17.78 15.08
N GLN A 248 0.06 -19.10 14.91
CA GLN A 248 1.02 -19.98 15.57
C GLN A 248 2.26 -20.10 14.67
N SER A 249 3.16 -19.13 14.77
CA SER A 249 4.51 -19.34 14.24
C SER A 249 5.29 -20.26 15.21
N LYS A 250 5.83 -21.36 14.69
CA LYS A 250 6.80 -22.19 15.43
C LYS A 250 8.17 -21.50 15.38
N ILE A 251 8.31 -20.36 16.06
CA ILE A 251 9.65 -19.78 16.28
C ILE A 251 10.37 -20.70 17.27
N ARG A 252 11.46 -21.33 16.83
CA ARG A 252 12.34 -22.10 17.71
C ARG A 252 13.10 -21.11 18.60
N ILE A 253 12.65 -20.94 19.84
CA ILE A 253 13.45 -20.26 20.87
C ILE A 253 14.52 -21.25 21.32
N GLY A 254 15.68 -21.20 20.67
CA GLY A 254 16.88 -21.92 21.12
C GLY A 254 17.40 -21.31 22.42
N LYS A 255 17.88 -22.14 23.35
CA LYS A 255 18.61 -21.67 24.55
C LYS A 255 20.09 -21.39 24.25
N ASP A 256 20.60 -21.91 23.14
CA ASP A 256 22.01 -21.90 22.79
C ASP A 256 22.23 -21.08 21.51
N LEU A 257 23.25 -20.21 21.54
CA LEU A 257 23.76 -19.50 20.37
C LEU A 257 24.35 -20.55 19.40
N PRO A 258 24.20 -20.41 18.07
CA PRO A 258 24.85 -21.31 17.12
C PRO A 258 26.37 -21.33 17.38
N SER A 259 26.97 -22.52 17.51
CA SER A 259 28.43 -22.66 17.59
C SER A 259 29.05 -22.26 16.26
N ASP A 260 30.22 -21.63 16.29
CA ASP A 260 31.01 -21.11 15.15
C ASP A 260 31.44 -22.17 14.09
N SER A 261 30.89 -23.39 14.14
CA SER A 261 31.28 -24.52 13.30
C SER A 261 30.43 -24.75 12.05
N ASP A 262 29.35 -24.00 11.85
CA ASP A 262 28.51 -24.11 10.65
C ASP A 262 28.77 -22.93 9.71
N GLU A 263 29.76 -23.07 8.82
CA GLU A 263 29.94 -22.14 7.72
C GLU A 263 28.65 -22.05 6.86
N ALA A 264 28.25 -20.81 6.58
CA ALA A 264 27.25 -20.39 5.58
C ALA A 264 25.78 -20.17 5.99
N LYS A 265 25.45 -19.93 7.26
CA LYS A 265 24.20 -19.20 7.61
C LYS A 265 24.49 -17.97 8.46
N LYS A 266 24.49 -16.79 7.82
CA LYS A 266 24.40 -15.50 8.52
C LYS A 266 23.05 -15.46 9.24
N ASN A 267 23.07 -15.83 10.52
CA ASN A 267 21.89 -15.73 11.38
C ASN A 267 21.93 -14.39 12.10
N MET A 268 20.82 -13.66 12.09
CA MET A 268 20.63 -12.49 12.97
C MET A 268 20.46 -12.97 14.40
N VAL A 269 21.23 -12.41 15.32
CA VAL A 269 21.15 -12.74 16.74
C VAL A 269 20.25 -11.72 17.45
N VAL A 270 19.20 -12.22 18.10
CA VAL A 270 18.25 -11.39 18.86
C VAL A 270 18.15 -11.92 20.28
N ILE A 271 18.53 -11.08 21.24
CA ILE A 271 18.45 -11.37 22.68
C ILE A 271 17.10 -10.88 23.20
N LEU A 272 16.28 -11.79 23.72
CA LEU A 272 14.95 -11.45 24.24
C LEU A 272 14.96 -11.38 25.77
N MET A 273 14.50 -10.26 26.32
CA MET A 273 14.16 -10.19 27.74
C MET A 273 12.70 -10.57 27.95
N VAL A 274 12.47 -11.74 28.55
CA VAL A 274 11.14 -12.32 28.73
C VAL A 274 10.75 -12.36 30.20
N ARG A 275 9.55 -11.92 30.52
CA ARG A 275 8.98 -12.08 31.86
C ARG A 275 8.65 -13.55 32.11
N LYS A 276 9.35 -14.18 33.06
CA LYS A 276 9.18 -15.61 33.37
C LYS A 276 7.74 -16.01 33.73
N SER A 277 7.01 -15.17 34.45
CA SER A 277 5.68 -15.52 34.97
C SER A 277 4.59 -15.68 33.90
N ASN A 278 4.74 -15.05 32.73
CA ASN A 278 3.74 -15.11 31.66
C ASN A 278 4.33 -15.20 30.25
N THR A 279 5.63 -15.45 30.14
CA THR A 279 6.38 -15.55 28.87
C THR A 279 6.25 -14.33 27.94
N LYS A 280 5.82 -13.18 28.46
CA LYS A 280 5.69 -11.96 27.65
C LYS A 280 7.06 -11.37 27.38
N VAL A 281 7.36 -11.11 26.11
CA VAL A 281 8.56 -10.35 25.69
C VAL A 281 8.41 -8.91 26.20
N LEU A 282 9.40 -8.43 26.93
CA LEU A 282 9.47 -7.06 27.44
C LEU A 282 10.17 -6.16 26.44
N PHE A 283 11.35 -6.58 25.98
CA PHE A 283 12.10 -5.95 24.90
C PHE A 283 13.06 -6.95 24.26
N ALA A 284 13.59 -6.57 23.11
CA ALA A 284 14.61 -7.30 22.38
C ALA A 284 15.83 -6.40 22.20
N THR A 285 17.03 -6.99 22.26
CA THR A 285 18.29 -6.36 21.91
C THR A 285 18.87 -7.13 20.72
N ALA A 286 19.32 -6.41 19.70
CA ALA A 286 19.88 -7.00 18.50
C ALA A 286 20.94 -6.06 17.91
N GLU A 287 21.73 -6.60 16.98
CA GLU A 287 22.74 -5.85 16.25
C GLU A 287 22.13 -5.09 15.05
N GLU A 288 23.00 -4.35 14.35
CA GLU A 288 22.65 -3.51 13.18
C GLU A 288 21.89 -4.30 12.12
N ASP A 289 22.32 -5.53 11.82
CA ASP A 289 21.76 -6.36 10.75
C ASP A 289 20.26 -6.67 10.95
N PHE A 290 19.84 -6.92 12.19
CA PHE A 290 18.44 -7.14 12.53
C PHE A 290 17.64 -5.83 12.50
N ALA A 291 18.22 -4.72 12.94
CA ALA A 291 17.57 -3.41 12.87
C ALA A 291 17.33 -3.00 11.41
N ASP A 292 18.34 -3.16 10.55
CA ASP A 292 18.25 -2.91 9.10
C ASP A 292 17.21 -3.81 8.44
N PHE A 293 17.16 -5.09 8.83
CA PHE A 293 16.12 -6.01 8.38
C PHE A 293 14.72 -5.53 8.78
N LEU A 294 14.51 -5.11 10.03
CA LEU A 294 13.23 -4.55 10.47
C LEU A 294 12.88 -3.29 9.66
N PHE A 295 13.82 -2.36 9.50
CA PHE A 295 13.57 -1.13 8.74
C PHE A 295 13.27 -1.39 7.26
N SER A 296 13.83 -2.45 6.66
CA SER A 296 13.56 -2.81 5.27
C SER A 296 12.08 -3.10 4.98
N PHE A 297 11.30 -3.51 5.99
CA PHE A 297 9.85 -3.71 5.83
C PHE A 297 9.13 -2.45 5.35
N LEU A 298 9.62 -1.26 5.73
CA LEU A 298 9.02 0.01 5.30
C LEU A 298 9.13 0.21 3.78
N ALA A 299 10.14 -0.38 3.14
CA ALA A 299 10.35 -0.29 1.71
C ALA A 299 9.60 -1.37 0.91
N PHE A 300 9.04 -2.40 1.56
CA PHE A 300 8.32 -3.45 0.85
C PHE A 300 6.93 -2.96 0.41
N PRO A 301 6.54 -3.19 -0.86
CA PRO A 301 5.20 -2.87 -1.33
C PRO A 301 4.17 -3.80 -0.68
N LEU A 302 2.96 -3.30 -0.46
CA LEU A 302 1.88 -4.04 0.22
C LEU A 302 1.58 -5.39 -0.45
N GLY A 303 1.73 -5.48 -1.77
CA GLY A 303 1.54 -6.71 -2.54
C GLY A 303 2.49 -7.86 -2.16
N VAL A 304 3.64 -7.57 -1.52
CA VAL A 304 4.59 -8.60 -1.04
C VAL A 304 3.99 -9.47 0.06
N LEU A 305 2.88 -9.07 0.69
CA LEU A 305 2.16 -9.90 1.66
C LEU A 305 1.70 -11.25 1.09
N GLN A 306 1.72 -11.45 -0.23
CA GLN A 306 1.59 -12.77 -0.85
C GLN A 306 2.63 -13.79 -0.35
N MET A 307 3.85 -13.34 0.03
CA MET A 307 4.87 -14.20 0.65
C MET A 307 4.40 -14.83 1.96
N LEU A 308 3.30 -14.36 2.53
CA LEU A 308 2.63 -14.96 3.69
C LEU A 308 1.58 -16.02 3.30
N GLU A 309 1.57 -16.48 2.05
CA GLU A 309 0.68 -17.56 1.54
C GLU A 309 -0.82 -17.32 1.80
N GLY A 310 -1.27 -16.07 1.81
CA GLY A 310 -2.66 -15.71 2.10
C GLY A 310 -3.06 -15.87 3.57
N LEU A 311 -2.08 -15.95 4.47
CA LEU A 311 -2.26 -15.90 5.92
C LEU A 311 -2.11 -14.49 6.49
N SER A 312 -2.25 -13.46 5.66
CA SER A 312 -2.23 -12.10 6.18
C SER A 312 -3.43 -11.90 7.09
N SER A 313 -3.28 -11.09 8.15
CA SER A 313 -4.43 -10.66 8.96
C SER A 313 -5.35 -9.70 8.20
N LEU A 314 -5.05 -9.40 6.92
CA LEU A 314 -5.62 -8.35 6.09
C LEU A 314 -6.44 -8.96 4.95
N SER A 315 -7.53 -9.65 5.31
CA SER A 315 -8.30 -10.49 4.37
C SER A 315 -8.78 -9.77 3.11
N SER A 316 -9.01 -8.45 3.17
CA SER A 316 -9.45 -7.65 2.03
C SER A 316 -8.31 -7.38 1.03
N ILE A 317 -7.07 -7.24 1.52
CA ILE A 317 -5.88 -7.13 0.66
C ILE A 317 -5.59 -8.46 -0.04
N ASP A 318 -5.80 -9.60 0.63
CA ASP A 318 -5.67 -10.92 0.00
C ASP A 318 -6.66 -11.10 -1.16
N GLY A 319 -7.89 -10.60 -1.00
CA GLY A 319 -8.91 -10.58 -2.03
C GLY A 319 -8.50 -9.73 -3.24
N LEU A 320 -8.04 -8.51 -2.97
CA LEU A 320 -7.53 -7.60 -4.01
C LEU A 320 -6.35 -8.22 -4.77
N TYR A 321 -5.38 -8.82 -4.07
CA TYR A 321 -4.25 -9.49 -4.68
C TYR A 321 -4.69 -10.68 -5.57
N ARG A 322 -5.57 -11.55 -5.06
CA ARG A 322 -6.07 -12.72 -5.82
C ARG A 322 -6.72 -12.29 -7.14
N SER A 323 -7.39 -11.14 -7.14
CA SER A 323 -7.99 -10.56 -8.35
C SER A 323 -6.97 -10.41 -9.49
N MET A 324 -5.73 -10.01 -9.20
CA MET A 324 -4.67 -9.88 -10.20
C MET A 324 -4.28 -11.22 -10.83
N THR A 325 -4.26 -12.30 -10.05
CA THR A 325 -3.93 -13.64 -10.58
C THR A 325 -5.04 -14.19 -11.48
N GLU A 326 -6.30 -13.87 -11.19
CA GLU A 326 -7.45 -14.37 -11.95
C GLU A 326 -7.82 -13.49 -13.16
N LEU A 327 -7.46 -12.20 -13.14
CA LEU A 327 -7.60 -11.28 -14.27
C LEU A 327 -6.51 -11.44 -15.35
N SER A 328 -5.50 -12.28 -15.10
CA SER A 328 -4.43 -12.55 -16.07
C SER A 328 -5.01 -13.17 -17.36
N SER A 329 -4.51 -12.69 -18.50
CA SER A 329 -5.06 -12.94 -19.84
C SER A 329 -4.96 -14.39 -20.33
N GLU A 330 -4.39 -15.31 -19.54
CA GLU A 330 -4.31 -16.73 -19.90
C GLU A 330 -5.65 -17.49 -19.70
N ARG A 331 -6.67 -16.83 -19.15
CA ARG A 331 -7.99 -17.46 -18.87
C ARG A 331 -9.19 -16.86 -19.62
N TYR A 332 -8.97 -15.92 -20.54
CA TYR A 332 -10.06 -15.26 -21.28
C TYR A 332 -9.83 -15.24 -22.79
#